data_AF-A0A2N2SN32-F1
#
_entry.id   AF-A0A2N2SN32-F1
#
_cell.length_a   1.000
_cell.length_b   1.000
_cell.length_c   1.000
_cell.angle_alpha   90.00
_cell.angle_beta   90.00
_cell.angle_gamma   90.00
#
_symmetry.space_group_name_H-M   'P 1'
#
loop_
_entity.id
_entity.type
_entity.pdbx_description
1 polymer ?
#
loop_
_entity_poly.entity_id
_entity_poly.type
_entity_poly.pdbx_seq_one_letter_code
_entity_poly.pdbx_strand_id
1 'polypeptide(L)' 'AELFVSLAGKHSLVVVEHDMAFVEALGGKVTVLCEGSVLAEGDLATVQADPRVIEVYLGR' A
#
# COMPACT_ATOMS: atom_id res chain seq x y z
N ALA A 1 0.31 -9.83 10.96
CA ALA A 1 1.38 -9.84 9.95
C ALA A 1 2.26 -11.11 9.98
N GLU A 2 2.35 -11.86 11.08
CA GLU A 2 3.34 -12.94 11.28
C GLU A 2 3.35 -14.02 10.18
N LEU A 3 2.18 -14.50 9.73
CA LEU A 3 2.08 -15.46 8.62
C LEU A 3 2.65 -14.90 7.30
N PHE A 4 2.27 -13.68 6.94
CA PHE A 4 2.74 -13.02 5.73
C PHE A 4 4.26 -12.86 5.74
N VAL A 5 4.81 -12.41 6.87
CA VAL A 5 6.25 -12.25 7.06
C VAL A 5 6.96 -13.61 6.96
N SER A 6 6.39 -14.70 7.48
CA SER A 6 6.97 -16.05 7.38
C SER A 6 7.02 -16.62 5.95
N LEU A 7 6.13 -16.14 5.07
CA LEU A 7 6.04 -16.54 3.67
C LEU A 7 6.86 -15.64 2.74
N ALA A 8 7.18 -14.41 3.19
CA ALA A 8 7.99 -13.46 2.46
C ALA A 8 9.37 -14.04 2.11
N GLY A 9 9.82 -13.81 0.88
CA GLY A 9 11.08 -14.35 0.35
C GLY A 9 11.01 -15.82 -0.11
N LYS A 10 9.95 -16.57 0.22
CA LYS A 10 9.68 -17.93 -0.29
C LYS A 10 8.61 -17.95 -1.37
N HIS A 11 7.65 -17.04 -1.26
CA HIS A 11 6.53 -16.89 -2.19
C HIS A 11 6.38 -15.42 -2.59
N SER A 12 5.85 -15.18 -3.78
CA SER A 12 5.34 -13.87 -4.16
C SER A 12 3.99 -13.66 -3.48
N LEU A 13 3.85 -12.58 -2.73
CA LEU A 13 2.65 -12.24 -1.98
C LEU A 13 2.06 -10.95 -2.52
N VAL A 14 0.74 -10.91 -2.66
CA VAL A 14 -0.03 -9.69 -2.96
C VAL A 14 -1.11 -9.58 -1.91
N VAL A 15 -1.27 -8.37 -1.36
CA VAL A 15 -2.27 -8.07 -0.35
C VAL A 15 -3.03 -6.81 -0.78
N VAL A 16 -4.33 -6.79 -0.50
CA VAL A 16 -5.20 -5.64 -0.74
C VAL A 16 -5.91 -5.36 0.57
N GLU A 17 -5.55 -4.26 1.21
CA GLU A 17 -6.05 -3.88 2.52
C GLU A 17 -6.30 -2.37 2.58
N HIS A 18 -7.18 -1.98 3.49
CA HIS A 18 -7.51 -0.58 3.77
C HIS A 18 -6.89 -0.08 5.09
N ASP A 19 -6.34 -0.99 5.90
CA ASP A 19 -5.62 -0.67 7.14
C ASP A 19 -4.15 -0.32 6.84
N MET A 20 -3.82 0.97 6.95
CA MET A 20 -2.48 1.48 6.67
C MET A 20 -1.43 1.05 7.70
N ALA A 21 -1.82 0.78 8.95
CA ALA A 21 -0.89 0.28 9.97
C ALA A 21 -0.48 -1.17 9.66
N PHE A 22 -1.39 -1.96 9.09
CA PHE A 22 -1.07 -3.29 8.61
C PHE A 22 -0.13 -3.26 7.40
N VAL A 23 -0.39 -2.38 6.42
CA VAL A 23 0.47 -2.18 5.24
C VAL A 23 1.87 -1.75 5.67
N GLU A 24 1.97 -0.84 6.65
CA GLU A 24 3.25 -0.40 7.23
C GLU A 24 4.02 -1.58 7.84
N ALA A 25 3.32 -2.41 8.64
CA ALA A 25 3.93 -3.56 9.31
C ALA A 25 4.41 -4.67 8.36
N LEU A 26 3.83 -4.78 7.16
CA LEU A 26 4.29 -5.71 6.13
C LEU A 26 5.56 -5.22 5.44
N GLY A 27 5.70 -3.91 5.31
CA GLY A 27 6.79 -3.28 4.56
C GLY A 27 6.75 -3.63 3.06
N GLY A 28 7.54 -2.87 2.29
CA GLY A 28 7.67 -3.10 0.85
C GLY A 28 6.91 -2.09 0.00
N LYS A 29 6.68 -2.49 -1.24
CA LYS A 29 6.13 -1.62 -2.29
C LYS A 29 4.61 -1.55 -2.18
N VAL A 30 4.09 -0.33 -2.13
CA VAL A 30 2.67 -0.01 -2.07
C VAL A 30 2.24 0.58 -3.42
N THR A 31 1.10 0.13 -3.92
CA THR A 31 0.47 0.66 -5.13
C THR A 31 -0.93 1.14 -4.78
N VAL A 32 -1.23 2.40 -5.07
CA VAL A 32 -2.58 2.98 -4.93
C VAL A 32 -3.27 2.92 -6.28
N LEU A 33 -4.44 2.28 -6.30
CA LEU A 33 -5.28 2.17 -7.49
C LEU A 33 -6.48 3.11 -7.34
N CYS A 34 -6.75 3.91 -8.37
CA CYS A 34 -7.90 4.81 -8.44
C CYS A 34 -8.53 4.69 -9.83
N GLU A 35 -9.85 4.51 -9.90
CA GLU A 35 -10.61 4.42 -11.17
C GLU A 35 -10.03 3.43 -12.20
N GLY A 36 -9.53 2.28 -11.72
CA GLY A 36 -8.95 1.24 -12.57
C GLY A 36 -7.53 1.55 -13.09
N SER A 37 -6.92 2.63 -12.64
CA SER A 37 -5.56 3.04 -12.99
C SER A 37 -4.65 3.14 -11.76
N VAL A 38 -3.35 2.99 -11.95
CA VAL A 38 -2.37 3.23 -10.88
C VAL A 38 -2.24 4.73 -10.67
N LEU A 39 -2.56 5.19 -9.46
CA LEU A 39 -2.47 6.58 -9.06
C LEU A 39 -1.04 6.93 -8.59
N ALA A 40 -0.52 6.10 -7.68
CA ALA A 40 0.79 6.27 -7.07
C ALA A 40 1.40 4.92 -6.71
N GLU A 41 2.73 4.86 -6.66
CA GLU A 41 3.47 3.66 -6.35
C GLU A 41 4.79 4.01 -5.65
N GLY A 42 5.12 3.33 -4.55
CA GLY A 42 6.31 3.64 -3.76
C GLY A 42 6.30 2.95 -2.40
N ASP A 43 7.14 3.40 -1.47
CA ASP A 43 6.95 3.05 -0.06
C ASP A 43 5.72 3.76 0.53
N LEU A 44 5.25 3.28 1.68
CA LEU A 44 4.03 3.80 2.30
C LEU A 44 4.13 5.31 2.61
N ALA A 45 5.28 5.78 3.10
CA ALA A 45 5.46 7.19 3.47
C ALA A 45 5.39 8.11 2.24
N THR A 46 6.03 7.72 1.15
CA THR A 46 6.03 8.43 -0.13
C THR A 46 4.62 8.50 -0.71
N VAL A 47 3.91 7.37 -0.69
CA VAL A 47 2.52 7.29 -1.20
C VAL A 47 1.56 8.09 -0.34
N GLN A 48 1.68 8.05 0.99
CA GLN A 48 0.85 8.84 1.90
C GLN A 48 1.09 10.35 1.76
N ALA A 49 2.31 10.76 1.40
CA ALA A 49 2.63 12.15 1.15
C ALA A 49 2.21 12.64 -0.25
N ASP A 50 1.77 11.74 -1.15
CA ASP A 50 1.34 12.11 -2.50
C ASP A 50 0.03 12.92 -2.44
N PRO A 51 0.03 14.19 -2.88
CA PRO A 51 -1.17 15.04 -2.85
C PRO A 51 -2.37 14.41 -3.56
N ARG A 52 -2.15 13.63 -4.61
CA ARG A 52 -3.21 12.96 -5.39
C ARG A 52 -3.86 11.84 -4.57
N VAL A 53 -3.07 11.11 -3.78
CA VAL A 53 -3.58 10.07 -2.88
C VAL A 53 -4.39 10.70 -1.75
N ILE A 54 -3.89 11.80 -1.17
CA ILE A 54 -4.56 12.57 -0.13
C ILE A 54 -5.93 13.07 -0.63
N GLU A 55 -5.98 13.64 -1.84
CA GLU A 55 -7.22 14.14 -2.46
C GLU A 55 -8.26 13.03 -2.63
N VAL A 56 -7.87 11.86 -3.15
CA VAL A 56 -8.76 10.71 -3.37
C VAL A 56 -9.26 10.10 -2.06
N TYR A 57 -8.44 10.03 -1.01
CA TYR A 57 -8.81 9.40 0.27
C TYR A 57 -9.55 10.35 1.23
N LEU A 58 -9.31 11.66 1.15
CA LEU A 58 -9.91 12.65 2.06
C LEU A 58 -10.98 13.55 1.40
N GLY A 59 -11.18 13.43 0.09
CA GLY A 59 -12.33 13.97 -0.63
C GLY A 59 -12.52 15.49 -0.50
N ARG A 60 -11.51 16.27 -0.90
CA ARG A 60 -11.73 17.71 -1.15
C ARG A 60 -12.14 17.97 -2.59
#